data_AF-R4K4V9-F1
#
_entry.id   AF-R4K4V9-F1
#
_cell.length_a   1.000
_cell.length_b   1.000
_cell.length_c   1.000
_cell.angle_alpha   90.00
_cell.angle_beta   90.00
_cell.angle_gamma   90.00
#
_symmetry.space_group_name_H-M   'P 1'
#
loop_
_entity.id
_entity.type
_entity.pdbx_description
1 polymer ?
#
loop_
_entity_poly.entity_id
_entity_poly.type
_entity_poly.pdbx_seq_one_letter_code
_entity_poly.pdbx_strand_id
1 'polypeptide(L)'
;MSIFDSITPKELAILAGVVAITLTEGKSATDNNVLGNFFAAVSGSILTIAAQQQNLESLKEKEKQIEDKQKQIEDIQKQINDIKKDL
;
A
#
# COMPACT_ATOMS: atom_id res chain seq x y z
N MET A 1 11.69 -4.96 -9.94
CA MET A 1 11.10 -6.19 -10.50
C MET A 1 10.84 -7.13 -9.35
N SER A 2 9.57 -7.29 -9.01
CA SER A 2 9.15 -8.26 -8.00
C SER A 2 9.29 -9.66 -8.57
N ILE A 3 9.66 -10.62 -7.72
CA ILE A 3 9.75 -12.05 -8.07
C ILE A 3 8.39 -12.59 -8.55
N PHE A 4 7.29 -11.90 -8.23
CA PHE A 4 5.94 -12.29 -8.61
C PHE A 4 5.45 -11.69 -9.94
N ASP A 5 6.20 -10.79 -10.58
CA ASP A 5 5.76 -10.12 -11.82
C ASP A 5 5.63 -11.09 -13.02
N SER A 6 6.30 -12.25 -12.95
CA SER A 6 6.31 -13.28 -13.99
C SER A 6 5.36 -14.46 -13.74
N ILE A 7 4.64 -14.48 -12.61
CA ILE A 7 3.71 -15.56 -12.25
C ILE A 7 2.28 -15.05 -12.41
N THR A 8 1.46 -15.80 -13.14
CA THR A 8 0.02 -15.50 -13.25
C THR A 8 -0.69 -15.77 -11.93
N PRO A 9 -1.84 -15.11 -11.65
CA PRO A 9 -2.65 -15.42 -10.46
C PRO A 9 -3.02 -16.91 -10.34
N LYS A 10 -3.24 -17.58 -11.48
CA LYS A 10 -3.53 -19.02 -11.52
C LYS A 10 -2.34 -19.85 -11.04
N GLU A 11 -1.15 -19.57 -11.55
CA GLU A 11 0.08 -20.27 -11.16
C GLU A 11 0.42 -20.01 -9.69
N LEU A 12 0.20 -18.79 -9.20
CA LEU A 12 0.39 -18.45 -7.80
C LEU A 12 -0.57 -19.24 -6.89
N ALA A 13 -1.84 -19.37 -7.28
CA ALA A 13 -2.82 -20.15 -6.53
C ALA A 13 -2.46 -21.64 -6.48
N ILE A 14 -1.98 -22.19 -7.60
CA ILE A 14 -1.48 -23.57 -7.66
C ILE A 14 -0.28 -23.73 -6.71
N LEU A 15 0.69 -22.81 -6.76
CA LEU A 15 1.87 -22.84 -5.90
C LEU A 15 1.49 -22.76 -4.41
N ALA A 16 0.56 -21.88 -4.04
CA ALA A 16 0.06 -21.77 -2.67
C ALA A 16 -0.59 -23.08 -2.19
N GLY A 17 -1.34 -23.75 -3.07
CA GLY A 17 -1.91 -25.07 -2.80
C GLY A 17 -0.85 -26.15 -2.57
N VAL A 18 0.18 -26.20 -3.43
CA VAL A 18 1.32 -27.13 -3.28
C VAL A 18 2.02 -26.90 -1.93
N VAL A 19 2.35 -25.65 -1.61
CA VAL A 19 2.97 -25.29 -0.33
C VAL A 19 2.10 -25.70 0.85
N ALA A 20 0.79 -25.43 0.82
CA ALA A 20 -0.13 -25.81 1.88
C ALA A 20 -0.19 -27.33 2.09
N ILE A 21 -0.29 -28.11 1.00
CA ILE A 21 -0.31 -29.59 1.08
C ILE A 21 1.01 -30.10 1.68
N THR A 22 2.16 -29.64 1.17
CA THR A 22 3.47 -30.08 1.67
C THR A 22 3.71 -29.70 3.13
N LEU A 23 3.29 -28.50 3.55
CA LEU A 23 3.47 -28.05 4.94
C LEU A 23 2.58 -28.77 5.94
N THR A 24 1.44 -29.30 5.50
CA THR A 24 0.41 -29.91 6.36
C THR A 24 0.43 -31.44 6.34
N GLU A 25 1.23 -32.05 5.46
CA GLU A 25 1.36 -33.50 5.33
C GLU A 25 1.79 -34.16 6.66
N GLY A 26 1.07 -35.21 7.04
CA GLY A 26 1.34 -35.98 8.27
C GLY A 26 1.03 -35.27 9.59
N LYS A 27 0.53 -34.02 9.57
CA LYS A 27 0.19 -33.26 10.77
C LYS A 27 -1.25 -33.51 11.23
N SER A 28 -1.50 -33.30 12.51
CA SER A 28 -2.85 -33.35 13.06
C SER A 28 -3.68 -32.14 12.59
N ALA A 29 -5.00 -32.27 12.64
CA ALA A 29 -5.90 -31.15 12.35
C ALA A 29 -5.64 -29.95 13.28
N THR A 30 -5.29 -30.20 14.54
CA THR A 30 -4.94 -29.17 15.53
C THR A 30 -3.69 -28.41 15.11
N ASP A 31 -2.62 -29.10 14.74
CA ASP A 31 -1.36 -28.47 14.31
C ASP A 31 -1.57 -27.65 13.04
N ASN A 32 -2.34 -28.18 12.08
CA ASN A 32 -2.68 -27.47 10.86
C ASN A 32 -3.52 -26.21 11.13
N ASN A 33 -4.41 -26.24 12.13
CA ASN A 33 -5.19 -25.07 12.53
C ASN A 33 -4.29 -23.96 13.12
N VAL A 34 -3.37 -24.33 14.01
CA VAL A 34 -2.39 -23.38 14.58
C VAL A 34 -1.53 -22.77 13.47
N LEU A 35 -1.00 -23.60 12.57
CA LEU A 35 -0.17 -23.15 11.45
C LEU A 35 -0.95 -22.23 10.49
N GLY A 36 -2.19 -22.60 10.17
CA GLY A 36 -3.08 -21.79 9.32
C GLY A 36 -3.38 -20.43 9.94
N ASN A 37 -3.70 -20.39 11.24
CA ASN A 37 -3.93 -19.13 11.96
C ASN A 37 -2.68 -18.25 11.99
N PHE A 38 -1.49 -18.85 12.15
CA PHE A 38 -0.23 -18.11 12.06
C PHE A 38 -0.04 -17.45 10.69
N PHE A 39 -0.20 -18.20 9.59
CA PHE A 39 -0.09 -17.62 8.24
C PHE A 39 -1.19 -16.59 7.93
N ALA A 40 -2.41 -16.79 8.44
CA ALA A 40 -3.49 -15.81 8.34
C ALA A 40 -3.12 -14.49 9.05
N ALA A 41 -2.55 -14.55 10.26
CA ALA A 41 -2.10 -13.37 11.00
C ALA A 41 -0.94 -12.66 10.28
N VAL A 42 0.03 -13.41 9.74
CA VAL A 42 1.15 -12.85 8.97
C VAL A 42 0.63 -12.13 7.72
N SER A 43 -0.22 -12.78 6.92
CA SER A 43 -0.78 -12.19 5.70
C SER A 43 -1.61 -10.93 6.00
N GLY A 44 -2.48 -10.98 7.02
CA GLY A 44 -3.25 -9.81 7.45
C GLY A 44 -2.37 -8.63 7.89
N SER A 45 -1.26 -8.92 8.60
CA SER A 45 -0.29 -7.89 9.00
C SER A 45 0.41 -7.27 7.80
N ILE A 46 0.84 -8.08 6.82
CA ILE A 46 1.47 -7.59 5.58
C ILE A 46 0.50 -6.67 4.82
N LEU A 47 -0.76 -7.09 4.65
CA LEU A 47 -1.78 -6.29 3.97
C LEU A 47 -2.05 -4.97 4.70
N THR A 48 -2.09 -5.00 6.03
CA THR A 48 -2.27 -3.79 6.85
C THR A 48 -1.10 -2.82 6.68
N ILE A 49 0.13 -3.33 6.71
CA ILE A 49 1.33 -2.51 6.49
C ILE A 49 1.32 -1.89 5.09
N ALA A 50 0.98 -2.66 4.05
CA ALA A 50 0.89 -2.15 2.68
C ALA A 50 -0.18 -1.04 2.55
N ALA A 51 -1.35 -1.24 3.15
CA ALA A 51 -2.41 -0.22 3.17
C ALA A 51 -1.97 1.06 3.90
N GLN A 52 -1.24 0.92 5.02
CA GLN A 52 -0.67 2.05 5.74
C GLN A 52 0.40 2.79 4.93
N GLN A 53 1.27 2.06 4.22
CA GLN A 53 2.27 2.66 3.32
C GLN A 53 1.60 3.49 2.21
N GLN A 54 0.61 2.92 1.53
CA GLN A 54 -0.15 3.61 0.49
C GLN A 54 -0.88 4.84 1.04
N ASN A 55 -1.45 4.75 2.24
CA ASN A 55 -2.08 5.89 2.89
C ASN A 55 -1.07 7.02 3.20
N LEU A 56 0.12 6.68 3.72
CA LEU A 56 1.17 7.66 3.98
C LEU A 56 1.67 8.33 2.69
N GLU A 57 1.80 7.59 1.59
CA GLU A 57 2.14 8.15 0.28
C GLU A 57 1.07 9.13 -0.22
N SER A 58 -0.21 8.76 -0.11
CA SER A 58 -1.34 9.63 -0.44
C SER A 58 -1.37 10.92 0.40
N LEU A 59 -1.05 10.83 1.70
CA LEU A 59 -0.95 12.00 2.58
C LEU A 59 0.18 12.93 2.15
N LYS A 60 1.37 12.40 1.84
CA LYS A 60 2.50 13.20 1.32
C LYS A 60 2.17 13.90 0.01
N GLU A 61 1.44 13.21 -0.88
CA GLU A 61 0.99 13.83 -2.13
C GLU A 61 0.02 14.98 -1.87
N LYS A 62 -0.90 14.83 -0.92
CA LYS A 62 -1.81 15.90 -0.50
C LYS A 62 -1.08 17.08 0.12
N GLU A 63 -0.07 16.83 0.96
CA GLU A 63 0.78 17.90 1.54
C GLU A 63 1.46 18.71 0.43
N LYS A 64 2.05 18.04 -0.57
CA LYS A 64 2.63 18.72 -1.73
C LYS A 64 1.61 19.56 -2.50
N GLN A 65 0.40 19.03 -2.71
CA GLN A 65 -0.68 19.77 -3.38
C GLN A 65 -1.10 21.02 -2.58
N ILE A 66 -1.07 20.97 -1.25
CA ILE A 66 -1.35 22.12 -0.39
C ILE A 66 -0.25 23.18 -0.54
N GLU A 67 1.03 22.79 -0.48
CA GLU A 67 2.15 23.71 -0.67
C GLU A 67 2.09 24.41 -2.04
N ASP A 68 1.80 23.66 -3.11
CA ASP A 68 1.69 24.22 -4.45
C ASP A 68 0.51 25.22 -4.55
N LYS A 69 -0.62 24.93 -3.90
CA LYS A 69 -1.76 25.85 -3.84
C LYS A 69 -1.46 27.11 -3.02
N GLN A 70 -0.70 26.99 -1.93
CA GLN A 70 -0.27 28.14 -1.12
C GLN A 70 0.59 29.10 -1.95
N LYS A 71 1.56 28.58 -2.70
CA LYS A 71 2.37 29.39 -3.63
C LYS A 71 1.51 30.12 -4.68
N GLN A 72 0.53 29.43 -5.26
CA GLN A 72 -0.39 30.06 -6.21
C GLN A 72 -1.18 31.21 -5.58
N ILE A 73 -1.63 31.06 -4.33
CA ILE A 73 -2.33 32.12 -3.60
C ILE A 73 -1.41 33.32 -3.36
N GLU A 74 -0.17 33.09 -2.95
CA GLU A 74 0.83 34.16 -2.73
C GLU A 74 1.11 34.94 -4.02
N ASP A 75 1.29 34.24 -5.15
CA ASP A 75 1.51 34.86 -6.46
C ASP A 75 0.31 35.71 -6.90
N ILE A 76 -0.91 35.20 -6.71
CA ILE A 76 -2.14 35.95 -7.00
C ILE A 76 -2.26 37.19 -6.11
N GLN A 77 -1.96 37.08 -4.82
CA GLN A 77 -1.97 38.23 -3.91
C GLN A 77 -0.98 39.31 -4.33
N LYS A 78 0.22 38.89 -4.78
CA LYS A 78 1.22 39.81 -5.31
C LYS A 78 0.73 40.54 -6.56
N GLN A 79 0.15 39.81 -7.53
CA GLN A 79 -0.42 40.40 -8.74
C GLN A 79 -1.53 41.43 -8.41
N ILE A 80 -2.43 41.10 -7.48
CA ILE A 80 -3.47 42.03 -7.01
C ILE A 80 -2.85 43.31 -6.42
N ASN A 81 -1.79 43.18 -5.62
CA ASN A 81 -1.14 44.32 -5.00
C ASN A 81 -0.43 45.21 -6.01
N ASP A 82 0.18 44.63 -7.04
CA ASP A 82 0.84 45.40 -8.09
C ASP A 82 -0.20 46.17 -8.94
N ILE A 83 -1.31 45.54 -9.33
CA ILE A 83 -2.43 46.22 -10.01
C ILE A 83 -2.97 47.40 -9.18
N LYS A 84 -3.07 47.25 -7.86
CA LYS A 84 -3.54 48.32 -6.97
C LYS A 84 -2.59 49.52 -6.87
N LYS A 85 -1.29 49.34 -7.14
CA LYS A 85 -0.32 50.45 -7.13
C LYS A 85 -0.36 51.25 -8.43
N ASP A 86 -0.81 50.63 -9.51
CA ASP A 86 -0.92 51.24 -10.84
C ASP A 86 -2.25 52.01 -11.05
N LEU A 87 -3.15 51.98 -10.05
CA LEU A 87 -4.43 52.72 -9.98
C LEU A 87 -4.32 53.94 -9.07
#